data_AF-A0A9Q0NWM2-F1
#
_entry.id   AF-A0A9Q0NWM2-F1
#
_cell.length_a   1.000
_cell.length_b   1.000
_cell.length_c   1.000
_cell.angle_alpha   90.00
_cell.angle_beta   90.00
_cell.angle_gamma   90.00
#
_symmetry.space_group_name_H-M   'P 1'
#
loop_
_entity.id
_entity.type
_entity.pdbx_description
1 polymer ?
#
loop_
_entity_poly.entity_id
_entity_poly.type
_entity_poly.pdbx_seq_one_letter_code
_entity_poly.pdbx_strand_id
1 'polypeptide(L)'
;MKGFSKILRKTDTKNRLSVPIRFLKSLPPFKLGSHAVEFEATDEKGETWAFQCSTRKSGPYRKPVLTTGWVAFVKSKKLQIGDKVRFVKYRNRATATISYKVRAEKEIKIFGAILGYAPIPPI
;
A
#
# COMPACT_ATOMS: atom_id res chain seq x y z
N MET A 1 6.43 -7.98 12.76
CA MET A 1 5.78 -7.69 11.47
C MET A 1 6.05 -6.24 11.09
N LYS A 2 6.59 -5.93 9.91
CA LYS A 2 6.79 -4.54 9.46
C LYS A 2 5.73 -4.22 8.41
N GLY A 3 4.77 -3.37 8.73
CA GLY A 3 3.66 -3.06 7.84
C GLY A 3 2.97 -1.76 8.23
N PHE A 4 2.03 -1.32 7.41
CA PHE A 4 1.14 -0.22 7.72
C PHE A 4 -0.27 -0.48 7.21
N SER A 5 -1.24 0.18 7.82
CA SER A 5 -2.61 0.26 7.32
C SER A 5 -3.01 1.72 7.18
N LYS A 6 -3.89 2.00 6.22
CA LYS A 6 -4.37 3.35 5.96
C LYS A 6 -5.80 3.34 5.45
N ILE A 7 -6.63 4.21 6.00
CA ILE A 7 -7.94 4.58 5.46
C ILE A 7 -7.70 5.55 4.30
N LEU A 8 -8.28 5.22 3.15
CA LEU A 8 -8.07 5.94 1.90
C LEU A 8 -8.81 7.27 1.90
N ARG A 9 -8.08 8.33 1.59
CA ARG A 9 -8.63 9.68 1.37
C ARG A 9 -8.80 9.94 -0.13
N LYS A 10 -9.46 11.05 -0.46
CA LYS A 10 -9.67 11.51 -1.86
C LYS A 10 -8.39 11.49 -2.71
N THR A 11 -7.26 11.95 -2.17
CA THR A 11 -5.98 11.92 -2.90
C THR A 11 -5.45 10.51 -3.10
N ASP A 12 -5.69 9.62 -2.14
CA ASP A 12 -5.24 8.23 -2.24
C ASP A 12 -6.04 7.50 -3.32
N THR A 13 -7.36 7.68 -3.40
CA THR A 13 -8.15 7.00 -4.44
C THR A 13 -7.95 7.56 -5.84
N LYS A 14 -7.60 8.84 -5.98
CA LYS A 14 -7.49 9.49 -7.29
C LYS A 14 -6.07 9.52 -7.87
N ASN A 15 -5.05 9.65 -7.02
CA ASN A 15 -3.71 10.03 -7.48
C ASN A 15 -2.59 9.11 -6.96
N ARG A 16 -2.41 9.03 -5.64
CA ARG A 16 -1.23 8.39 -5.02
C ARG A 16 -1.48 8.06 -3.56
N LEU A 17 -0.97 6.92 -3.09
CA LEU A 17 -1.05 6.57 -1.68
C LEU A 17 0.06 7.26 -0.89
N SER A 18 -0.27 8.09 0.10
CA SER A 18 0.77 8.52 1.05
C SER A 18 1.17 7.36 1.97
N VAL A 19 2.46 7.08 2.05
CA VAL A 19 3.06 5.99 2.83
C VAL A 19 3.66 6.56 4.12
N PRO A 20 3.57 5.85 5.27
CA PRO A 20 4.28 6.27 6.48
C PRO A 20 5.81 6.19 6.28
N ILE A 21 6.53 7.23 6.70
CA ILE A 21 7.99 7.30 6.51
C ILE A 21 8.73 6.10 7.12
N ARG A 22 8.23 5.55 8.23
CA ARG A 22 8.78 4.34 8.87
C ARG A 22 8.73 3.11 7.98
N PHE A 23 7.77 3.03 7.04
CA PHE A 23 7.67 1.90 6.11
C PHE A 23 8.77 1.91 5.04
N LEU A 24 9.41 3.05 4.77
CA LEU A 24 10.56 3.10 3.85
C LEU A 24 11.68 2.14 4.26
N LYS A 25 11.94 1.99 5.56
CA LYS A 25 12.92 1.02 6.11
C LYS A 25 12.53 -0.45 5.88
N SER A 26 11.31 -0.70 5.38
CA SER A 26 10.80 -2.03 5.07
C SER A 26 10.91 -2.35 3.58
N LEU A 27 10.99 -1.34 2.71
CA LEU A 27 11.14 -1.52 1.27
C LEU A 27 12.53 -2.03 0.89
N PRO A 28 12.74 -2.46 -0.36
CA PRO A 28 14.08 -2.69 -0.89
C PRO A 28 14.93 -1.41 -0.77
N PRO A 29 16.27 -1.54 -0.72
CA PRO A 29 17.14 -0.38 -0.66
C PRO A 29 17.02 0.46 -1.92
N PHE A 30 17.08 1.78 -1.76
CA PHE A 30 17.14 2.71 -2.88
C PHE A 30 18.54 2.60 -3.51
N LYS A 31 18.60 2.52 -4.84
CA LYS A 31 19.87 2.64 -5.56
C LYS A 31 20.50 4.01 -5.29
N LEU A 32 21.83 4.09 -5.33
CA LEU A 32 22.55 5.34 -5.12
C LEU A 32 22.04 6.43 -6.09
N GLY A 33 21.71 7.61 -5.57
CA GLY A 33 21.13 8.72 -6.34
C GLY A 33 19.64 8.57 -6.70
N SER A 34 19.02 7.42 -6.43
CA SER A 34 17.58 7.22 -6.70
C SER A 34 16.70 7.75 -5.57
N HIS A 35 15.55 8.31 -5.93
CA HIS A 35 14.49 8.72 -5.02
C HIS A 35 13.24 7.85 -5.16
N ALA A 36 13.33 6.74 -5.89
CA ALA A 36 12.27 5.78 -6.08
C ALA A 36 12.79 4.34 -5.95
N VAL A 37 11.92 3.46 -5.48
CA VAL A 37 12.16 2.03 -5.39
C VAL A 37 10.91 1.28 -5.83
N GLU A 38 11.11 0.20 -6.57
CA GLU A 38 10.04 -0.70 -7.01
C GLU A 38 10.02 -1.94 -6.14
N PHE A 39 8.82 -2.46 -5.91
CA PHE A 39 8.60 -3.71 -5.20
C PHE A 39 7.28 -4.32 -5.64
N GLU A 40 7.21 -5.64 -5.58
CA GLU A 40 5.99 -6.38 -5.83
C GLU A 40 5.32 -6.78 -4.52
N ALA A 41 3.99 -6.74 -4.50
CA ALA A 41 3.20 -7.27 -3.40
C ALA A 41 2.08 -8.16 -3.92
N THR A 42 1.91 -9.32 -3.30
CA THR A 42 0.83 -10.25 -3.62
C THR A 42 -0.41 -9.91 -2.80
N ASP A 43 -1.58 -9.88 -3.43
CA ASP A 43 -2.83 -9.64 -2.73
C ASP A 43 -3.47 -10.89 -2.12
N GLU A 44 -4.64 -10.74 -1.53
CA GLU A 44 -5.39 -11.85 -0.94
C GLU A 44 -5.88 -12.91 -1.95
N LYS A 45 -5.97 -12.56 -3.25
CA LYS A 45 -6.36 -13.49 -4.33
C LYS A 45 -5.16 -14.16 -4.98
N GLY A 46 -3.93 -13.83 -4.55
CA GLY A 46 -2.70 -14.34 -5.15
C GLY A 46 -2.23 -13.54 -6.35
N GLU A 47 -2.88 -12.42 -6.70
CA GLU A 47 -2.44 -11.57 -7.81
C GLU A 47 -1.22 -10.74 -7.37
N THR A 48 -0.21 -10.66 -8.22
CA THR A 48 1.00 -9.87 -7.97
C THR A 48 0.84 -8.47 -8.55
N TRP A 49 1.11 -7.47 -7.71
CA TRP A 49 1.04 -6.06 -8.06
C TRP A 49 2.41 -5.39 -7.92
N ALA A 50 2.91 -4.82 -9.03
CA ALA A 50 4.11 -4.00 -9.01
C ALA A 50 3.78 -2.58 -8.56
N PHE A 51 4.49 -2.08 -7.54
CA PHE A 51 4.36 -0.72 -7.03
C PHE A 51 5.69 0.01 -7.08
N GLN A 52 5.63 1.32 -7.33
CA GLN A 52 6.77 2.21 -7.14
C GLN A 52 6.51 3.15 -5.96
N CYS A 53 7.42 3.13 -4.99
CA CYS A 53 7.44 4.10 -3.90
C CYS A 53 8.50 5.17 -4.19
N SER A 54 8.10 6.44 -4.22
CA SER A 54 9.01 7.58 -4.38
C SER A 54 8.97 8.52 -3.18
N THR A 55 10.09 9.17 -2.90
CA THR A 55 10.16 10.27 -1.92
C THR A 55 10.28 11.61 -2.65
N ARG A 56 9.69 12.67 -2.09
CA ARG A 56 9.90 14.04 -2.60
C ARG A 56 11.40 14.39 -2.66
N LYS A 57 11.79 15.06 -3.75
CA LYS A 57 13.16 15.55 -3.99
C LYS A 57 13.49 16.82 -3.19
N SER A 58 12.49 17.61 -2.83
CA SER A 58 12.64 18.91 -2.15
C SER A 58 11.71 19.06 -0.94
N GLY A 59 12.10 19.98 -0.03
CA GLY A 59 11.39 20.29 1.21
C GLY A 59 11.91 19.51 2.44
N PRO A 60 11.51 19.91 3.66
CA PRO A 60 12.09 19.41 4.91
C PRO A 60 11.78 17.92 5.18
N TYR A 61 10.78 17.35 4.51
CA TYR A 61 10.33 15.97 4.76
C TYR A 61 10.33 15.13 3.47
N ARG A 62 11.06 14.01 3.47
CA ARG A 62 11.03 12.97 2.43
C ARG A 62 9.70 12.21 2.46
N LYS A 63 8.59 12.88 2.18
CA LYS A 63 7.25 12.29 2.20
C LYS A 63 7.16 11.19 1.14
N PRO A 64 6.97 9.92 1.53
CA PRO A 64 6.90 8.84 0.58
C PRO A 64 5.49 8.63 0.06
N VAL A 65 5.40 8.25 -1.22
CA VAL A 65 4.13 7.99 -1.91
C VAL A 65 4.26 6.79 -2.83
N LEU A 66 3.20 5.99 -2.95
CA LEU A 66 3.06 5.03 -4.06
C LEU A 66 2.43 5.74 -5.25
N THR A 67 3.12 5.72 -6.38
CA THR A 67 2.69 6.36 -7.63
C THR A 67 2.34 5.30 -8.67
N THR A 68 3.35 4.65 -9.25
CA THR A 68 3.18 3.60 -10.26
C THR A 68 2.50 2.37 -9.64
N GLY A 69 1.55 1.77 -10.38
CA GLY A 69 0.76 0.61 -9.96
C GLY A 69 -0.39 0.93 -8.99
N TRP A 70 -0.30 2.02 -8.23
CA TRP A 70 -1.28 2.32 -7.18
C TRP A 70 -2.69 2.62 -7.71
N VAL A 71 -2.83 3.51 -8.69
CA VAL A 71 -4.16 3.86 -9.23
C VAL A 71 -4.78 2.67 -9.98
N ALA A 72 -3.96 1.83 -10.63
CA ALA A 72 -4.42 0.60 -11.27
C ALA A 72 -4.97 -0.39 -10.22
N PHE A 73 -4.26 -0.58 -9.10
CA PHE A 73 -4.72 -1.38 -7.97
C PHE A 73 -6.06 -0.85 -7.41
N VAL A 74 -6.18 0.46 -7.18
CA VAL A 74 -7.43 1.08 -6.71
C VAL A 74 -8.60 0.79 -7.64
N LYS A 75 -8.40 0.94 -8.96
CA LYS A 75 -9.44 0.68 -9.95
C LYS A 75 -9.84 -0.80 -9.98
N SER A 76 -8.87 -1.71 -10.02
CA SER A 76 -9.11 -3.16 -10.03
C SER A 76 -9.87 -3.62 -8.79
N LYS A 77 -9.45 -3.15 -7.61
CA LYS A 77 -10.07 -3.48 -6.32
C LYS A 77 -11.32 -2.62 -6.01
N LYS A 78 -11.76 -1.80 -6.97
CA LYS A 78 -12.90 -0.88 -6.87
C LYS A 78 -12.89 -0.02 -5.59
N LEU A 79 -11.70 0.41 -5.13
CA LEU A 79 -11.53 1.06 -3.83
C LEU A 79 -12.05 2.50 -3.83
N GLN A 80 -12.68 2.88 -2.71
CA GLN A 80 -13.34 4.16 -2.52
C GLN A 80 -12.80 4.90 -1.29
N ILE A 81 -13.21 6.16 -1.11
CA ILE A 81 -12.88 6.95 0.09
C ILE A 81 -13.51 6.24 1.29
N GLY A 82 -12.74 6.05 2.35
CA GLY A 82 -13.17 5.30 3.53
C GLY A 82 -12.66 3.86 3.54
N ASP A 83 -12.47 3.22 2.38
CA ASP A 83 -11.88 1.87 2.31
C ASP A 83 -10.48 1.85 2.93
N LYS A 84 -10.04 0.68 3.38
CA LYS A 84 -8.74 0.50 4.04
C LYS A 84 -7.82 -0.33 3.18
N VAL A 85 -6.54 0.05 3.16
CA VAL A 85 -5.46 -0.76 2.57
C VAL A 85 -4.44 -1.10 3.64
N ARG A 86 -3.86 -2.29 3.56
CA ARG A 86 -2.78 -2.76 4.42
C ARG A 86 -1.64 -3.31 3.58
N PHE A 87 -0.42 -2.85 3.86
CA PHE A 87 0.81 -3.42 3.31
C PHE A 87 1.61 -4.09 4.43
N VAL A 88 2.14 -5.28 4.17
CA VAL A 88 2.91 -6.06 5.14
C VAL A 88 4.14 -6.65 4.46
N LYS A 89 5.31 -6.44 5.07
CA LYS A 89 6.54 -7.16 4.74
C LYS A 89 6.63 -8.44 5.57
N TYR A 90 6.85 -9.54 4.88
CA TYR A 90 7.21 -10.83 5.45
C TYR A 90 8.69 -11.13 5.17
N ARG A 91 9.31 -11.84 6.10
CA ARG A 91 10.64 -12.42 5.93
C ARG A 91 10.52 -13.90 6.28
N ASN A 92 10.75 -14.77 5.30
CA ASN A 92 10.89 -16.19 5.57
C ASN A 92 12.17 -16.38 6.39
N ARG A 93 12.06 -17.03 7.57
CA ARG A 93 13.20 -17.23 8.46
C ARG A 93 14.19 -18.27 7.93
N ALA A 94 13.70 -19.32 7.27
CA ALA A 94 14.52 -20.40 6.75
C ALA A 94 15.33 -19.96 5.53
N THR A 95 14.71 -19.22 4.60
CA THR A 95 15.36 -18.84 3.33
C THR A 95 15.87 -17.38 3.32
N ALA A 96 15.62 -16.63 4.39
CA ALA A 96 15.81 -15.18 4.47
C ALA A 96 15.06 -14.34 3.40
N THR A 97 14.24 -14.97 2.55
CA THR A 97 13.50 -14.32 1.45
C THR A 97 12.51 -13.29 1.98
N ILE A 98 12.46 -12.14 1.31
CA ILE A 98 11.50 -11.07 1.59
C ILE A 98 10.32 -11.20 0.64
N SER A 99 9.10 -11.08 1.16
CA SER A 99 7.89 -10.92 0.34
C SER A 99 7.02 -9.82 0.91
N TYR A 100 6.19 -9.21 0.07
CA TYR A 100 5.22 -8.20 0.48
C TYR A 100 3.82 -8.70 0.18
N LYS A 101 2.89 -8.38 1.07
CA LYS A 101 1.46 -8.54 0.82
C LYS A 101 0.76 -7.21 0.86
N VAL A 102 -0.22 -7.04 -0.02
CA VAL A 102 -1.19 -5.96 0.03
C VAL A 102 -2.56 -6.56 0.34
N ARG A 103 -3.37 -5.89 1.15
CA ARG A 103 -4.76 -6.27 1.40
C ARG A 103 -5.64 -5.05 1.27
N ALA A 104 -6.78 -5.21 0.63
CA ALA A 104 -7.78 -4.18 0.54
C ALA A 104 -9.05 -4.63 1.28
N GLU A 105 -9.63 -3.70 2.03
CA GLU A 105 -10.77 -3.95 2.91
C GLU A 105 -11.83 -2.86 2.70
N LYS A 106 -13.08 -3.27 2.48
CA LYS A 106 -14.24 -2.39 2.33
C LYS A 106 -14.69 -1.84 3.66
N GLU A 107 -14.97 -0.53 3.71
CA GLU A 107 -15.62 0.10 4.86
C GLU A 107 -17.07 -0.40 5.00
N ILE A 108 -17.43 -0.89 6.18
CA ILE A 108 -18.80 -1.34 6.48
C ILE A 108 -19.51 -0.24 7.26
N LYS A 109 -20.62 0.25 6.71
CA LYS A 109 -21.48 1.23 7.39
C LYS A 109 -22.87 0.65 7.62
N ILE A 110 -23.39 0.91 8.82
CA ILE A 110 -24.80 0.67 9.16
C ILE A 110 -25.33 1.97 9.76
N PHE A 111 -26.40 2.51 9.18
CA PHE A 111 -27.01 3.79 9.58
C PHE A 111 -26.02 4.95 9.73
N GLY A 112 -25.04 5.04 8.83
CA GLY A 112 -24.01 6.10 8.84
C GLY A 112 -22.86 5.88 9.83
N ALA A 113 -22.97 4.91 10.75
CA ALA A 113 -21.90 4.52 11.66
C ALA A 113 -20.96 3.49 11.01
N ILE A 114 -19.65 3.66 11.19
CA ILE A 114 -18.63 2.72 10.72
C ILE A 114 -18.60 1.54 11.70
N LEU A 115 -18.97 0.34 11.25
CA LEU A 115 -18.92 -0.88 12.07
C LEU A 115 -17.62 -1.67 11.91
N GLY A 116 -16.89 -1.45 10.83
CA GLY A 116 -15.64 -2.17 10.60
C GLY A 116 -15.18 -2.16 9.16
N TYR A 117 -14.32 -3.13 8.87
CA TYR A 117 -13.67 -3.30 7.57
C TYR A 117 -13.65 -4.78 7.24
N ALA A 118 -14.14 -5.17 6.06
CA ALA A 118 -14.14 -6.55 5.60
C ALA A 118 -13.27 -6.72 4.35
N PRO A 119 -12.65 -7.91 4.13
CA PRO A 119 -11.99 -8.22 2.87
C PRO A 119 -12.91 -7.98 1.66
N ILE A 120 -12.32 -7.65 0.51
CA ILE A 120 -13.10 -7.55 -0.73
C ILE A 120 -13.64 -8.94 -1.07
N PRO A 121 -14.96 -9.11 -1.22
CA PRO A 121 -15.52 -10.39 -1.62
C PRO A 121 -15.00 -10.82 -3.00
N PRO A 122 -14.87 -12.12 -3.27
CA PRO A 122 -14.68 -12.59 -4.63
C PRO A 122 -15.82 -12.05 -5.52
N ILE A 123 -15.46 -11.62 -6.73
CA ILE A 123 -16.43 -11.19 -7.76
C ILE A 123 -16.84 -12.46 -8.49
#